data_AF-A0A3Q4G567-F1
#
_entry.id   AF-A0A3Q4G567-F1
#
_cell.length_a   1.000
_cell.length_b   1.000
_cell.length_c   1.000
_cell.angle_alpha   90.00
_cell.angle_beta   90.00
_cell.angle_gamma   90.00
#
_symmetry.space_group_name_H-M   'P 1'
#
loop_
_entity.id
_entity.type
_entity.pdbx_description
1 polymer ?
#
loop_
_entity_poly.entity_id
_entity_poly.type
_entity_poly.pdbx_seq_one_letter_code
_entity_poly.pdbx_strand_id
1 'polypeptide(L)'
;MELANALFTDTLTVDKPGAKKYFQNQGKMLLSTLMNDSRCAVFLRPEIEEEEAANYEEETTLCYCKVQTNSGVLISVSKVDICSFVVDAVVNAANEDLDHIGGLALALLKAAGPQLQRESSDYVDKNGRLRPGDAIITDAYNLPCKHVVHAVGPRFSDFDRKTAVSRLKTAVRESLRQAEMANCSSIALPAISSGIFGFPVDLCAETIAQAVREYCDSPQGLRSLTEIHLVDNNDKLYENIFDAASGGTNL
;
A
#
# COMPACT_ATOMS: atom_id res chain seq x y z
N MET A 1 13.05 -13.29 -19.01
CA MET A 1 12.38 -12.02 -19.35
C MET A 1 11.14 -12.39 -20.16
N GLU A 2 10.15 -13.05 -19.54
CA GLU A 2 9.01 -13.62 -20.28
C GLU A 2 7.82 -14.00 -19.37
N LEU A 3 7.53 -13.19 -18.35
CA LEU A 3 6.33 -13.36 -17.50
C LEU A 3 5.38 -12.16 -17.58
N ALA A 4 5.84 -10.99 -18.05
CA ALA A 4 5.00 -9.82 -18.30
C ALA A 4 4.17 -9.91 -19.59
N ASN A 5 4.49 -10.83 -20.51
CA ASN A 5 3.74 -11.01 -21.78
C ASN A 5 2.50 -11.91 -21.64
N ALA A 6 2.24 -12.49 -20.47
CA ALA A 6 1.08 -13.36 -20.24
C ALA A 6 -0.16 -12.57 -19.77
N LEU A 7 -0.03 -11.26 -19.53
CA LEU A 7 -1.13 -10.42 -19.10
C LEU A 7 -1.91 -9.91 -20.33
N PHE A 8 -3.05 -10.54 -20.60
CA PHE A 8 -4.00 -10.03 -21.59
C PHE A 8 -4.96 -9.07 -20.91
N THR A 9 -4.90 -7.79 -21.27
CA THR A 9 -5.86 -6.77 -20.81
C THR A 9 -6.87 -6.52 -21.91
N ASP A 10 -8.15 -6.62 -21.58
CA ASP A 10 -9.25 -6.28 -22.48
C ASP A 10 -10.17 -5.25 -21.82
N THR A 11 -10.79 -4.38 -22.62
CA THR A 11 -11.72 -3.36 -22.13
C THR A 11 -13.11 -3.63 -22.69
N LEU A 12 -14.04 -3.96 -21.79
CA LEU A 12 -15.45 -4.14 -22.13
C LEU A 12 -16.24 -2.88 -21.78
N THR A 13 -16.72 -2.16 -22.78
CA THR A 13 -17.65 -1.04 -22.59
C THR A 13 -19.08 -1.55 -22.47
N VAL A 14 -19.75 -1.21 -21.37
CA VAL A 14 -21.16 -1.55 -21.14
C VAL A 14 -22.02 -0.31 -21.32
N ASP A 15 -22.41 -0.04 -22.57
CA ASP A 15 -23.32 1.06 -22.90
C ASP A 15 -24.78 0.61 -22.73
N LYS A 16 -25.23 0.60 -21.48
CA LYS A 16 -26.64 0.33 -21.13
C LYS A 16 -27.13 1.33 -20.08
N PRO A 17 -28.35 1.88 -20.22
CA PRO A 17 -28.95 2.73 -19.21
C PRO A 17 -28.94 2.06 -17.83
N GLY A 18 -28.38 2.76 -16.83
CA GLY A 18 -28.28 2.27 -15.46
C GLY A 18 -27.12 1.31 -15.16
N ALA A 19 -26.26 0.99 -16.14
CA ALA A 19 -25.11 0.10 -15.94
C ALA A 19 -24.16 0.60 -14.83
N LYS A 20 -23.83 1.90 -14.83
CA LYS A 20 -22.99 2.55 -13.79
C LYS A 20 -23.54 2.28 -12.39
N LYS A 21 -24.82 2.61 -12.16
CA LYS A 21 -25.49 2.42 -10.86
C LYS A 21 -25.65 0.94 -10.48
N TYR A 22 -25.84 0.06 -11.45
CA TYR A 22 -25.89 -1.37 -11.24
C TYR A 22 -24.54 -1.88 -10.71
N PHE A 23 -23.44 -1.60 -11.42
CA PHE A 23 -22.11 -2.08 -11.06
C PHE A 23 -21.55 -1.45 -9.77
N GLN A 24 -21.95 -0.22 -9.43
CA GLN A 24 -21.59 0.41 -8.16
C GLN A 24 -22.28 -0.23 -6.94
N ASN A 25 -23.48 -0.82 -7.12
CA ASN A 25 -24.29 -1.37 -6.03
C ASN A 25 -24.37 -2.90 -6.08
N GLN A 26 -25.12 -3.43 -7.03
CA GLN A 26 -25.45 -4.85 -7.14
C GLN A 26 -24.38 -5.65 -7.87
N GLY A 27 -23.75 -5.05 -8.89
CA GLY A 27 -22.74 -5.71 -9.71
C GLY A 27 -21.42 -5.95 -9.00
N LYS A 28 -21.13 -5.31 -7.86
CA LYS A 28 -19.95 -5.62 -7.03
C LYS A 28 -19.87 -7.10 -6.65
N MET A 29 -21.00 -7.70 -6.26
CA MET A 29 -21.05 -9.12 -5.92
C MET A 29 -20.78 -10.00 -7.14
N LEU A 30 -21.40 -9.67 -8.29
CA LEU A 30 -21.20 -10.39 -9.55
C LEU A 30 -19.73 -10.33 -10.01
N LEU A 31 -19.10 -9.16 -9.93
CA LEU A 31 -17.69 -8.98 -10.26
C LEU A 31 -16.79 -9.79 -9.34
N SER A 32 -17.10 -9.81 -8.03
CA SER A 32 -16.32 -10.60 -7.07
C SER A 32 -16.39 -12.10 -7.36
N THR A 33 -17.57 -12.63 -7.71
CA THR A 33 -17.72 -14.03 -8.13
C THR A 33 -16.94 -14.32 -9.40
N LEU A 34 -17.05 -13.43 -10.39
CA LEU A 34 -16.36 -13.60 -11.67
C LEU A 34 -14.84 -13.58 -11.53
N MET A 35 -14.30 -12.69 -10.70
CA MET A 35 -12.86 -12.61 -10.42
C MET A 35 -12.35 -13.88 -9.72
N ASN A 36 -13.13 -14.44 -8.80
CA ASN A 36 -12.81 -15.70 -8.12
C ASN A 36 -12.83 -16.90 -9.08
N ASP A 37 -13.86 -17.00 -9.91
CA ASP A 37 -14.07 -18.17 -10.79
C ASP A 37 -13.13 -18.17 -12.01
N SER A 38 -12.76 -16.98 -12.51
CA SER A 38 -12.08 -16.83 -13.80
C SER A 38 -10.58 -16.55 -13.68
N ARG A 39 -10.06 -16.39 -12.45
CA ARG A 39 -8.68 -15.92 -12.20
C ARG A 39 -8.33 -14.64 -12.99
N CYS A 40 -9.30 -13.75 -13.16
CA CYS A 40 -9.12 -12.47 -13.83
C CYS A 40 -9.44 -11.31 -12.88
N ALA A 41 -8.91 -10.13 -13.16
CA ALA A 41 -9.30 -8.90 -12.47
C ALA A 41 -10.23 -8.08 -13.36
N VAL A 42 -11.32 -7.57 -12.77
CA VAL A 42 -12.25 -6.68 -13.49
C VAL A 42 -12.33 -5.36 -12.75
N PHE A 43 -11.96 -4.28 -13.46
CA PHE A 43 -11.97 -2.93 -12.93
C PHE A 43 -13.10 -2.13 -13.54
N LEU A 44 -13.88 -1.47 -12.69
CA LEU A 44 -14.83 -0.46 -13.14
C LEU A 44 -14.07 0.85 -13.35
N ARG A 45 -13.95 1.26 -14.60
CA ARG A 45 -13.44 2.61 -14.93
C ARG A 45 -14.61 3.59 -14.84
N PRO A 46 -14.54 4.63 -14.00
CA PRO A 46 -15.54 5.69 -14.04
C PRO A 46 -15.45 6.41 -15.39
N GLU A 47 -16.60 6.66 -16.02
CA GLU A 47 -16.70 7.66 -17.07
C GLU A 47 -16.32 9.01 -16.45
N ILE A 48 -15.20 9.59 -16.87
CA ILE A 48 -14.87 10.97 -16.56
C ILE A 48 -15.82 11.80 -17.44
N GLU A 49 -16.98 12.13 -16.89
CA GLU A 49 -17.80 13.23 -17.39
C GLU A 49 -17.15 14.52 -16.88
N GLU A 50 -16.48 15.25 -17.78
CA GLU A 50 -16.24 16.66 -17.57
C GLU A 50 -17.61 17.31 -17.35
N GLU A 51 -17.80 18.00 -16.22
CA GLU A 51 -19.04 18.66 -15.78
C GLU A 51 -19.99 17.82 -14.90
N GLU A 52 -19.68 17.70 -13.60
CA GLU A 52 -20.63 17.96 -12.49
C GLU A 52 -19.91 17.89 -11.13
N ALA A 53 -19.05 18.89 -10.89
CA ALA A 53 -18.50 19.17 -9.57
C ALA A 53 -19.50 20.02 -8.77
N ALA A 54 -20.52 19.40 -8.15
CA ALA A 54 -21.24 20.02 -7.04
C ALA A 54 -22.08 18.97 -6.28
N ASN A 55 -21.72 18.79 -5.00
CA ASN A 55 -22.50 18.13 -3.94
C ASN A 55 -22.69 16.62 -4.05
N TYR A 56 -21.72 15.85 -3.55
CA TYR A 56 -21.91 14.76 -2.58
C TYR A 56 -20.51 14.41 -2.02
N GLU A 57 -20.15 14.99 -0.87
CA GLU A 57 -18.97 14.59 -0.09
C GLU A 57 -19.25 13.25 0.61
N GLU A 58 -19.19 12.15 -0.15
CA GLU A 58 -18.70 10.89 0.37
C GLU A 58 -17.30 10.73 -0.19
N GLU A 59 -16.30 10.86 0.70
CA GLU A 59 -14.88 10.67 0.40
C GLU A 59 -14.68 9.20 -0.02
N THR A 60 -14.88 8.94 -1.32
CA THR A 60 -14.95 7.60 -1.87
C THR A 60 -13.57 6.97 -1.80
N THR A 61 -13.36 6.13 -0.79
CA THR A 61 -12.27 5.15 -0.79
C THR A 61 -12.44 4.26 -2.03
N LEU A 62 -11.65 4.54 -3.06
CA LEU A 62 -11.64 3.77 -4.30
C LEU A 62 -10.78 2.53 -4.08
N CYS A 63 -11.42 1.43 -3.65
CA CYS A 63 -10.79 0.12 -3.52
C CYS A 63 -10.74 -0.57 -4.89
N TYR A 64 -9.54 -0.75 -5.44
CA TYR A 64 -9.32 -1.40 -6.73
C TYR A 64 -9.29 -2.92 -6.63
N CYS A 65 -8.74 -3.46 -5.53
CA CYS A 65 -8.57 -4.90 -5.37
C CYS A 65 -8.61 -5.32 -3.90
N LYS A 66 -9.12 -6.54 -3.65
CA LYS A 66 -9.00 -7.27 -2.39
C LYS A 66 -8.65 -8.71 -2.68
N VAL A 67 -7.65 -9.25 -1.99
CA VAL A 67 -7.22 -10.65 -2.08
C VAL A 67 -7.10 -11.20 -0.66
N GLN A 68 -7.61 -12.40 -0.43
CA GLN A 68 -7.39 -13.11 0.82
C GLN A 68 -6.23 -14.09 0.64
N THR A 69 -5.24 -14.04 1.53
CA THR A 69 -4.12 -14.99 1.53
C THR A 69 -4.56 -16.36 2.04
N ASN A 70 -3.74 -17.38 1.82
CA ASN A 70 -3.99 -18.72 2.37
C ASN A 70 -4.01 -18.73 3.91
N SER A 71 -3.33 -17.77 4.54
CA SER A 71 -3.33 -17.56 5.99
C SER A 71 -4.56 -16.80 6.50
N GLY A 72 -5.45 -16.34 5.62
CA GLY A 72 -6.68 -15.63 5.96
C GLY A 72 -6.54 -14.10 6.07
N VAL A 73 -5.36 -13.54 5.81
CA VAL A 73 -5.10 -12.09 5.83
C VAL A 73 -5.72 -11.44 4.60
N LEU A 74 -6.44 -10.33 4.79
CA LEU A 74 -6.99 -9.53 3.71
C LEU A 74 -5.97 -8.51 3.23
N ILE A 75 -5.54 -8.61 1.98
CA ILE A 75 -4.72 -7.59 1.32
C ILE A 75 -5.64 -6.75 0.42
N SER A 76 -5.62 -5.43 0.58
CA SER A 76 -6.39 -4.51 -0.25
C SER A 76 -5.49 -3.53 -1.01
N VAL A 77 -5.99 -3.00 -2.12
CA VAL A 77 -5.35 -1.92 -2.87
C VAL A 77 -6.37 -0.81 -3.06
N SER A 78 -6.07 0.39 -2.55
CA SER A 78 -7.02 1.50 -2.57
C SER A 78 -6.36 2.84 -2.83
N LYS A 79 -7.07 3.75 -3.52
CA LYS A 79 -6.73 5.17 -3.54
C LYS A 79 -7.32 5.83 -2.31
N VAL A 80 -6.44 6.25 -1.39
CA VAL A 80 -6.84 6.88 -0.14
C VAL A 80 -5.69 7.70 0.43
N ASP A 81 -6.02 8.82 1.07
CA ASP A 81 -5.04 9.59 1.83
C ASP A 81 -4.71 8.85 3.13
N ILE A 82 -3.49 8.32 3.19
CA ILE A 82 -2.98 7.62 4.36
C ILE A 82 -2.96 8.50 5.61
N CYS A 83 -2.98 9.84 5.47
CA CYS A 83 -3.04 10.76 6.61
C CYS A 83 -4.42 10.78 7.30
N SER A 84 -5.50 10.40 6.61
CA SER A 84 -6.86 10.34 7.14
C SER A 84 -7.40 8.91 7.28
N PHE A 85 -6.60 7.90 6.92
CA PHE A 85 -7.04 6.52 6.87
C PHE A 85 -7.12 5.86 8.26
N VAL A 86 -8.30 5.31 8.58
CA VAL A 86 -8.59 4.71 9.88
C VAL A 86 -8.12 3.25 9.91
N VAL A 87 -6.94 3.02 10.47
CA VAL A 87 -6.33 1.69 10.68
C VAL A 87 -5.51 1.69 11.97
N ASP A 88 -5.04 0.54 12.43
CA ASP A 88 -4.22 0.48 13.64
C ASP A 88 -2.83 1.12 13.42
N ALA A 89 -2.18 0.88 12.28
CA ALA A 89 -0.91 1.51 11.95
C ALA A 89 -0.85 2.02 10.51
N VAL A 90 -0.14 3.12 10.31
CA VAL A 90 0.22 3.61 8.97
C VAL A 90 1.73 3.59 8.79
N VAL A 91 2.20 3.31 7.58
CA VAL A 91 3.63 3.33 7.26
C VAL A 91 4.01 4.68 6.67
N ASN A 92 5.01 5.32 7.27
CA ASN A 92 5.70 6.46 6.71
C ASN A 92 6.88 6.00 5.82
N ALA A 93 7.02 6.61 4.64
CA ALA A 93 8.23 6.48 3.82
C ALA A 93 9.32 7.44 4.35
N ALA A 94 10.13 6.95 5.28
CA ALA A 94 11.12 7.73 6.01
C ALA A 94 12.52 7.69 5.39
N ASN A 95 13.40 8.58 5.87
CA ASN A 95 14.84 8.55 5.61
C ASN A 95 15.61 8.09 6.85
N GLU A 96 16.92 7.92 6.68
CA GLU A 96 17.86 7.39 7.69
C GLU A 96 17.93 8.23 8.98
N ASP A 97 17.57 9.52 8.89
CA ASP A 97 17.61 10.49 9.99
C ASP A 97 16.23 10.68 10.66
N LEU A 98 15.18 10.01 10.16
CA LEU A 98 13.79 10.24 10.55
C LEU A 98 13.38 11.73 10.50
N ASP A 99 13.96 12.48 9.57
CA ASP A 99 13.62 13.88 9.34
C ASP A 99 12.43 13.98 8.38
N HIS A 100 11.26 14.36 8.89
CA HIS A 100 10.00 14.38 8.13
C HIS A 100 9.82 15.68 7.34
N ILE A 101 10.78 15.97 6.45
CA ILE A 101 10.92 17.28 5.78
C ILE A 101 10.32 17.37 4.38
N GLY A 102 9.84 16.26 3.81
CA GLY A 102 9.25 16.26 2.47
C GLY A 102 8.36 15.07 2.17
N GLY A 103 7.64 15.17 1.03
CA GLY A 103 6.76 14.11 0.54
C GLY A 103 5.72 13.66 1.56
N LEU A 104 5.48 12.35 1.61
CA LEU A 104 4.54 11.73 2.55
C LEU A 104 4.93 11.96 4.01
N ALA A 105 6.22 11.91 4.35
CA ALA A 105 6.69 12.11 5.72
C ALA A 105 6.25 13.48 6.26
N LEU A 106 6.39 14.53 5.46
CA LEU A 106 5.93 15.87 5.85
C LEU A 106 4.40 15.96 5.96
N ALA A 107 3.66 15.26 5.10
CA ALA A 107 2.19 15.22 5.19
C ALA A 107 1.74 14.55 6.50
N LEU A 108 2.34 13.40 6.85
CA LEU A 108 2.09 12.71 8.12
C LEU A 108 2.48 13.57 9.32
N LEU A 109 3.63 14.27 9.28
CA LEU A 109 4.03 15.19 10.36
C LEU A 109 3.02 16.33 10.55
N LYS A 110 2.52 16.92 9.45
CA LYS A 110 1.52 17.98 9.52
C LYS A 110 0.20 17.49 10.14
N ALA A 111 -0.22 16.28 9.79
CA ALA A 111 -1.44 15.68 10.32
C ALA A 111 -1.29 15.21 11.78
N ALA A 112 -0.18 14.56 12.12
CA ALA A 112 0.11 14.06 13.48
C ALA A 112 0.41 15.17 14.49
N GLY A 113 1.06 16.24 14.04
CA GLY A 113 1.57 17.32 14.88
C GLY A 113 3.07 17.18 15.21
N PRO A 114 3.70 18.25 15.77
CA PRO A 114 5.15 18.33 15.94
C PRO A 114 5.75 17.27 16.87
N GLN A 115 4.93 16.60 17.69
CA GLN A 115 5.38 15.55 18.59
C GLN A 115 5.93 14.34 17.82
N LEU A 116 5.41 14.04 16.63
CA LEU A 116 5.92 12.96 15.78
C LEU A 116 7.40 13.15 15.44
N GLN A 117 7.80 14.38 15.08
CA GLN A 117 9.21 14.69 14.82
C GLN A 117 10.05 14.63 16.09
N ARG A 118 9.53 15.09 17.24
CA ARG A 118 10.27 15.04 18.51
C ARG A 118 10.61 13.61 18.91
N GLU A 119 9.64 12.70 18.84
CA GLU A 119 9.87 11.29 19.16
C GLU A 119 10.85 10.63 18.19
N SER A 120 10.75 10.98 16.90
CA SER A 120 11.70 10.53 15.87
C SER A 120 13.13 11.01 16.15
N SER A 121 13.31 12.28 16.50
CA SER A 121 14.61 12.85 16.85
C SER A 121 15.17 12.24 18.13
N ASP A 122 14.34 12.10 19.18
CA ASP A 122 14.72 11.42 20.43
C ASP A 122 15.16 9.97 20.19
N TYR A 123 14.53 9.27 19.25
CA TYR A 123 14.93 7.92 18.86
C TYR A 123 16.31 7.91 18.22
N VAL A 124 16.57 8.79 17.24
CA VAL A 124 17.86 8.87 16.54
C VAL A 124 18.98 9.30 17.48
N ASP A 125 18.73 10.24 18.39
CA ASP A 125 19.71 10.67 19.39
C ASP A 125 20.14 9.53 20.32
N LYS A 126 19.22 8.62 20.65
CA LYS A 126 19.47 7.47 21.55
C LYS A 126 20.05 6.26 20.84
N ASN A 127 19.59 5.95 19.63
CA ASN A 127 19.86 4.68 18.95
C ASN A 127 20.77 4.82 17.71
N GLY A 128 21.00 6.06 17.26
CA GLY A 128 21.70 6.35 16.02
C GLY A 128 20.78 6.32 14.79
N ARG A 129 21.39 6.64 13.65
CA ARG A 129 20.72 6.69 12.34
C ARG A 129 20.32 5.28 11.88
N LEU A 130 19.18 5.20 11.21
CA LEU A 130 18.71 3.97 10.58
C LEU A 130 19.42 3.73 9.24
N ARG A 131 19.23 2.53 8.69
CA ARG A 131 19.74 2.14 7.38
C ARG A 131 18.58 1.71 6.47
N PRO A 132 18.77 1.79 5.14
CA PRO A 132 17.82 1.22 4.20
C PRO A 132 17.47 -0.25 4.51
N GLY A 133 16.19 -0.52 4.72
CA GLY A 133 15.67 -1.81 5.17
C GLY A 133 15.18 -1.82 6.62
N ASP A 134 15.61 -0.87 7.45
CA ASP A 134 15.18 -0.76 8.84
C ASP A 134 13.78 -0.10 8.92
N ALA A 135 13.02 -0.42 9.98
CA ALA A 135 11.82 0.31 10.36
C ALA A 135 11.64 0.35 11.88
N ILE A 136 11.04 1.44 12.38
CA ILE A 136 10.73 1.65 13.80
C ILE A 136 9.29 2.12 13.94
N ILE A 137 8.76 2.10 15.17
CA ILE A 137 7.39 2.50 15.45
C ILE A 137 7.35 3.62 16.48
N THR A 138 6.44 4.56 16.29
CA THR A 138 6.14 5.66 17.22
C THR A 138 4.63 5.74 17.50
N ASP A 139 4.25 6.60 18.43
CA ASP A 139 2.85 7.02 18.55
C ASP A 139 2.40 7.82 17.31
N ALA A 140 1.10 7.80 17.05
CA ALA A 140 0.48 8.46 15.89
C ALA A 140 -0.04 9.87 16.16
N TYR A 141 -0.12 10.26 17.44
CA TYR A 141 -0.58 11.58 17.89
C TYR A 141 -1.98 11.94 17.36
N ASN A 142 -2.10 12.97 16.51
CA ASN A 142 -3.40 13.42 16.01
C ASN A 142 -3.91 12.62 14.80
N LEU A 143 -3.14 11.67 14.28
CA LEU A 143 -3.59 10.80 13.18
C LEU A 143 -4.71 9.85 13.66
N PRO A 144 -5.63 9.44 12.77
CA PRO A 144 -6.71 8.51 13.11
C PRO A 144 -6.25 7.04 13.14
N CYS A 145 -5.05 6.79 13.68
CA CYS A 145 -4.46 5.47 13.87
C CYS A 145 -3.76 5.41 15.24
N LYS A 146 -3.30 4.22 15.65
CA LYS A 146 -2.59 4.04 16.93
C LYS A 146 -1.11 4.34 16.79
N HIS A 147 -0.52 3.91 15.67
CA HIS A 147 0.92 3.96 15.46
C HIS A 147 1.33 4.45 14.06
N VAL A 148 2.51 5.06 14.00
CA VAL A 148 3.22 5.33 12.75
C VAL A 148 4.47 4.44 12.70
N VAL A 149 4.57 3.64 11.65
CA VAL A 149 5.75 2.82 11.38
C VAL A 149 6.63 3.56 10.37
N HIS A 150 7.83 3.98 10.76
CA HIS A 150 8.75 4.69 9.90
C HIS A 150 9.67 3.71 9.18
N ALA A 151 9.39 3.46 7.91
CA ALA A 151 10.14 2.53 7.07
C ALA A 151 11.20 3.28 6.24
N VAL A 152 12.46 2.88 6.38
CA VAL A 152 13.56 3.47 5.61
C VAL A 152 13.75 2.68 4.33
N GLY A 153 13.14 3.16 3.25
CA GLY A 153 13.30 2.60 1.92
C GLY A 153 14.68 2.88 1.32
N PRO A 154 15.13 2.13 0.30
CA PRO A 154 16.36 2.42 -0.41
C PRO A 154 16.16 3.56 -1.41
N ARG A 155 17.24 4.32 -1.63
CA ARG A 155 17.38 5.23 -2.78
C ARG A 155 17.69 4.38 -4.02
N PHE A 156 16.93 4.57 -5.08
CA PHE A 156 17.04 3.74 -6.28
C PHE A 156 18.19 4.19 -7.17
N SER A 157 18.89 3.21 -7.74
CA SER A 157 19.89 3.38 -8.78
C SER A 157 19.88 2.16 -9.67
N ASP A 158 19.88 2.35 -10.99
CA ASP A 158 19.92 1.23 -11.95
C ASP A 158 21.18 0.38 -11.81
N PHE A 159 22.28 0.95 -11.31
CA PHE A 159 23.53 0.23 -11.07
C PHE A 159 23.44 -0.78 -9.91
N ASP A 160 22.50 -0.61 -8.99
CA ASP A 160 22.35 -1.45 -7.79
C ASP A 160 20.89 -1.90 -7.56
N ARG A 161 20.18 -2.15 -8.67
CA ARG A 161 18.76 -2.53 -8.66
C ARG A 161 18.45 -3.72 -7.75
N LYS A 162 19.30 -4.75 -7.72
CA LYS A 162 19.08 -5.95 -6.90
C LYS A 162 19.09 -5.64 -5.40
N THR A 163 20.05 -4.84 -4.96
CA THR A 163 20.16 -4.44 -3.55
C THR A 163 19.02 -3.50 -3.17
N ALA A 164 18.62 -2.59 -4.06
CA ALA A 164 17.44 -1.75 -3.85
C ALA A 164 16.16 -2.60 -3.67
N VAL A 165 15.91 -3.57 -4.54
CA VAL A 165 14.75 -4.49 -4.38
C VAL A 165 14.83 -5.23 -3.05
N SER A 166 15.98 -5.80 -2.71
CA SER A 166 16.16 -6.54 -1.44
C SER A 166 15.93 -5.68 -0.20
N ARG A 167 16.43 -4.42 -0.20
CA ARG A 167 16.24 -3.48 0.90
C ARG A 167 14.79 -3.02 1.03
N LEU A 168 14.11 -2.78 -0.09
CA LEU A 168 12.68 -2.45 -0.08
C LEU A 168 11.84 -3.59 0.49
N LYS A 169 12.11 -4.85 0.08
CA LYS A 169 11.48 -6.03 0.70
C LYS A 169 11.73 -6.09 2.20
N THR A 170 12.94 -5.79 2.64
CA THR A 170 13.32 -5.78 4.06
C THR A 170 12.55 -4.72 4.83
N ALA A 171 12.46 -3.49 4.31
CA ALA A 171 11.71 -2.39 4.92
C ALA A 171 10.22 -2.73 5.07
N VAL A 172 9.62 -3.37 4.05
CA VAL A 172 8.22 -3.83 4.12
C VAL A 172 8.04 -4.89 5.21
N ARG A 173 8.89 -5.92 5.21
CA ARG A 173 8.83 -6.99 6.22
C ARG A 173 9.00 -6.45 7.64
N GLU A 174 9.95 -5.55 7.82
CA GLU A 174 10.20 -4.93 9.12
C GLU A 174 9.02 -4.05 9.55
N SER A 175 8.36 -3.37 8.60
CA SER A 175 7.16 -2.60 8.90
C SER A 175 6.01 -3.45 9.42
N LEU A 176 5.74 -4.58 8.74
CA LEU A 176 4.72 -5.55 9.17
C LEU A 176 5.07 -6.11 10.55
N ARG A 177 6.34 -6.45 10.77
CA ARG A 177 6.84 -6.96 12.05
C ARG A 177 6.64 -5.97 13.20
N GLN A 178 6.93 -4.68 12.99
CA GLN A 178 6.73 -3.62 13.99
C GLN A 178 5.25 -3.48 14.37
N ALA A 179 4.35 -3.49 13.38
CA ALA A 179 2.91 -3.44 13.64
C ALA A 179 2.41 -4.69 14.39
N GLU A 180 2.93 -5.88 14.07
CA GLU A 180 2.58 -7.09 14.82
C GLU A 180 3.11 -7.06 16.26
N MET A 181 4.31 -6.55 16.50
CA MET A 181 4.85 -6.37 17.86
C MET A 181 3.98 -5.43 18.70
N ALA A 182 3.35 -4.44 18.06
CA ALA A 182 2.40 -3.53 18.68
C ALA A 182 0.97 -4.10 18.77
N ASN A 183 0.75 -5.36 18.38
CA ASN A 183 -0.55 -6.03 18.32
C ASN A 183 -1.59 -5.31 17.43
N CYS A 184 -1.15 -4.65 16.37
CA CYS A 184 -2.05 -4.08 15.38
C CYS A 184 -2.77 -5.18 14.60
N SER A 185 -4.05 -4.98 14.31
CA SER A 185 -4.82 -5.85 13.40
C SER A 185 -4.86 -5.34 11.95
N SER A 186 -4.62 -4.06 11.73
CA SER A 186 -4.59 -3.45 10.40
C SER A 186 -3.40 -2.53 10.19
N ILE A 187 -2.83 -2.55 8.98
CA ILE A 187 -1.73 -1.66 8.59
C ILE A 187 -1.92 -1.13 7.17
N ALA A 188 -1.61 0.15 6.94
CA ALA A 188 -1.57 0.75 5.61
C ALA A 188 -0.14 1.05 5.15
N LEU A 189 0.23 0.60 3.96
CA LEU A 189 1.55 0.81 3.35
C LEU A 189 1.44 1.68 2.09
N PRO A 190 2.23 2.76 1.98
CA PRO A 190 2.38 3.50 0.73
C PRO A 190 3.33 2.79 -0.22
N ALA A 191 3.49 3.31 -1.45
CA ALA A 191 4.58 2.93 -2.35
C ALA A 191 5.95 3.46 -1.84
N ILE A 192 6.50 2.81 -0.81
CA ILE A 192 7.77 3.18 -0.17
C ILE A 192 8.87 3.35 -1.23
N SER A 193 9.59 4.46 -1.18
CA SER A 193 10.64 4.87 -2.14
C SER A 193 10.20 5.32 -3.54
N SER A 194 8.93 5.26 -3.93
CA SER A 194 8.50 5.61 -5.32
C SER A 194 8.52 7.11 -5.62
N GLY A 195 8.56 7.95 -4.59
CA GLY A 195 8.66 9.41 -4.71
C GLY A 195 10.10 9.90 -4.80
N ILE A 196 10.54 10.65 -3.78
CA ILE A 196 11.86 11.33 -3.75
C ILE A 196 13.03 10.35 -3.95
N PHE A 197 12.89 9.08 -3.52
CA PHE A 197 13.94 8.07 -3.64
C PHE A 197 14.02 7.43 -5.04
N GLY A 198 13.14 7.81 -5.97
CA GLY A 198 13.25 7.52 -7.40
C GLY A 198 13.05 6.06 -7.78
N PHE A 199 12.45 5.24 -6.90
CA PHE A 199 12.18 3.84 -7.20
C PHE A 199 11.08 3.75 -8.28
N PRO A 200 11.29 3.07 -9.41
CA PRO A 200 10.28 2.98 -10.47
C PRO A 200 8.97 2.44 -9.91
N VAL A 201 7.86 3.15 -10.17
CA VAL A 201 6.55 2.90 -9.56
C VAL A 201 6.13 1.44 -9.70
N ASP A 202 6.21 0.88 -10.91
CA ASP A 202 5.80 -0.50 -11.19
C ASP A 202 6.63 -1.53 -10.42
N LEU A 203 7.95 -1.34 -10.40
CA LEU A 203 8.87 -2.22 -9.67
C LEU A 203 8.68 -2.08 -8.15
N CYS A 204 8.39 -0.88 -7.67
CA CYS A 204 8.12 -0.61 -6.26
C CYS A 204 6.86 -1.35 -5.82
N ALA A 205 5.77 -1.18 -6.58
CA ALA A 205 4.49 -1.82 -6.36
C ALA A 205 4.61 -3.35 -6.32
N GLU A 206 5.26 -3.94 -7.33
CA GLU A 206 5.53 -5.37 -7.42
C GLU A 206 6.35 -5.85 -6.21
N THR A 207 7.42 -5.13 -5.86
CA THR A 207 8.31 -5.49 -4.75
C THR A 207 7.58 -5.48 -3.41
N ILE A 208 6.75 -4.46 -3.15
CA ILE A 208 5.98 -4.34 -1.90
C ILE A 208 4.93 -5.44 -1.81
N ALA A 209 4.12 -5.64 -2.85
CA ALA A 209 3.09 -6.67 -2.86
C ALA A 209 3.68 -8.07 -2.70
N GLN A 210 4.82 -8.35 -3.36
CA GLN A 210 5.54 -9.60 -3.19
C GLN A 210 6.02 -9.78 -1.74
N ALA A 211 6.62 -8.75 -1.13
CA ALA A 211 7.10 -8.81 0.24
C ALA A 211 5.97 -9.02 1.26
N VAL A 212 4.82 -8.36 1.07
CA VAL A 212 3.62 -8.54 1.90
C VAL A 212 3.14 -9.99 1.82
N ARG A 213 3.01 -10.53 0.62
CA ARG A 213 2.57 -11.93 0.47
C ARG A 213 3.56 -12.92 1.08
N GLU A 214 4.85 -12.76 0.79
CA GLU A 214 5.91 -13.59 1.38
C GLU A 214 5.86 -13.55 2.91
N TYR A 215 5.51 -12.40 3.50
CA TYR A 215 5.29 -12.26 4.94
C TYR A 215 4.05 -13.04 5.41
N CYS A 216 2.90 -12.85 4.76
CA CYS A 216 1.64 -13.50 5.13
C CYS A 216 1.66 -15.03 4.97
N ASP A 217 2.38 -15.55 3.97
CA ASP A 217 2.48 -16.98 3.69
C ASP A 217 3.58 -17.67 4.54
N SER A 218 4.40 -16.90 5.26
CA SER A 218 5.42 -17.44 6.15
C SER A 218 4.79 -18.24 7.29
N PRO A 219 5.22 -19.50 7.53
CA PRO A 219 4.72 -20.31 8.63
C PRO A 219 5.19 -19.85 10.03
N GLN A 220 5.95 -18.76 10.11
CA GLN A 220 6.56 -18.27 11.35
C GLN A 220 6.28 -16.77 11.51
N GLY A 221 5.59 -16.39 12.59
CA GLY A 221 5.33 -14.99 12.92
C GLY A 221 4.26 -14.81 14.00
N LEU A 222 4.20 -13.60 14.54
CA LEU A 222 3.02 -13.08 15.21
C LEU A 222 1.88 -13.05 14.18
N ARG A 223 0.62 -13.07 14.61
CA ARG A 223 -0.54 -13.12 13.71
C ARG A 223 -1.66 -12.18 14.13
N SER A 224 -1.28 -11.00 14.60
CA SER A 224 -2.27 -9.98 14.94
C SER A 224 -2.84 -9.33 13.68
N LEU A 225 -2.04 -9.17 12.62
CA LEU A 225 -2.48 -8.56 11.37
C LEU A 225 -3.50 -9.44 10.64
N THR A 226 -4.71 -8.90 10.46
CA THR A 226 -5.79 -9.47 9.66
C THR A 226 -6.03 -8.68 8.38
N GLU A 227 -5.59 -7.42 8.33
CA GLU A 227 -5.77 -6.54 7.17
C GLU A 227 -4.49 -5.77 6.83
N ILE A 228 -4.12 -5.78 5.55
CA ILE A 228 -2.99 -5.04 5.00
C ILE A 228 -3.48 -4.23 3.80
N HIS A 229 -3.33 -2.91 3.87
CA HIS A 229 -3.85 -1.99 2.86
C HIS A 229 -2.69 -1.35 2.10
N LEU A 230 -2.58 -1.64 0.81
CA LEU A 230 -1.65 -0.96 -0.10
C LEU A 230 -2.34 0.29 -0.64
N VAL A 231 -1.79 1.46 -0.31
CA VAL A 231 -2.46 2.74 -0.55
C VAL A 231 -1.57 3.72 -1.31
N ASP A 232 -2.18 4.56 -2.14
CA ASP A 232 -1.52 5.73 -2.74
C ASP A 232 -2.55 6.83 -2.94
N ASN A 233 -2.09 8.06 -3.15
CA ASN A 233 -2.90 9.18 -3.59
C ASN A 233 -2.79 9.40 -5.12
N ASN A 234 -1.82 8.79 -5.78
CA ASN A 234 -1.55 8.94 -7.21
C ASN A 234 -2.21 7.84 -8.05
N ASP A 235 -2.87 8.23 -9.14
CA ASP A 235 -3.54 7.34 -10.10
C ASP A 235 -2.62 6.35 -10.83
N LYS A 236 -1.29 6.48 -10.70
CA LYS A 236 -0.30 5.71 -11.46
C LYS A 236 0.08 4.35 -10.85
N LEU A 237 -0.29 4.07 -9.59
CA LEU A 237 0.13 2.84 -8.91
C LEU A 237 -0.75 1.61 -9.25
N TYR A 238 -1.96 1.85 -9.76
CA TYR A 238 -3.06 0.87 -9.65
C TYR A 238 -3.09 -0.23 -10.71
N GLU A 239 -2.37 -0.09 -11.82
CA GLU A 239 -2.42 -1.08 -12.91
C GLU A 239 -1.54 -2.32 -12.65
N ASN A 240 -0.57 -2.28 -11.71
CA ASN A 240 0.50 -3.28 -11.59
C ASN A 240 0.54 -4.10 -10.27
N ILE A 241 -0.34 -3.85 -9.30
CA ILE A 241 -0.29 -4.53 -7.98
C ILE A 241 -0.92 -5.93 -8.00
N PHE A 242 -1.80 -6.23 -8.95
CA PHE A 242 -2.63 -7.45 -8.91
C PHE A 242 -1.82 -8.75 -9.05
N ASP A 243 -0.89 -8.84 -9.98
CA ASP A 243 -0.14 -10.10 -10.23
C ASP A 243 0.76 -10.47 -9.05
N ALA A 244 1.36 -9.44 -8.43
CA ALA A 244 2.20 -9.58 -7.26
C ALA A 244 1.43 -9.91 -5.98
N ALA A 245 0.11 -9.65 -5.91
CA ALA A 245 -0.79 -9.96 -4.79
C ALA A 245 -1.69 -11.20 -4.98
N SER A 246 -1.99 -11.63 -6.22
CA SER A 246 -2.80 -12.83 -6.56
C SER A 246 -2.00 -14.13 -6.69
N GLY A 247 -0.81 -14.09 -7.28
CA GLY A 247 0.19 -15.15 -7.14
C GLY A 247 0.11 -16.05 -8.34
N GLY A 248 0.88 -15.67 -9.35
CA GLY A 248 1.20 -16.53 -10.46
C GLY A 248 1.83 -17.81 -9.92
N THR A 249 0.99 -18.80 -9.63
CA THR A 249 1.41 -20.16 -9.38
C THR A 249 1.64 -20.72 -10.78
N ASN A 250 2.88 -20.64 -11.24
CA ASN A 250 3.31 -21.36 -12.43
C ASN A 250 3.15 -22.87 -12.16
N LEU A 251 2.24 -23.49 -12.89
CA LEU A 251 2.38 -24.87 -13.37
C LEU A 251 2.31 -24.83 -14.88
#